data_AF-A0A1G5F4W4-F1
#
_entry.id   AF-A0A1G5F4W4-F1
#
_cell.length_a   1.000
_cell.length_b   1.000
_cell.length_c   1.000
_cell.angle_alpha   90.00
_cell.angle_beta   90.00
_cell.angle_gamma   90.00
#
_symmetry.space_group_name_H-M   'P 1'
#
loop_
_entity.id
_entity.type
_entity.pdbx_description
1 polymer ?
#
loop_
_entity_poly.entity_id
_entity_poly.type
_entity_poly.pdbx_seq_one_letter_code
_entity_poly.pdbx_strand_id
1 'polypeptide(L)'
;MHTPRGFFVLYQPPYRTPSVFDLNARRMFPQRPPVTRVWGMRAVVSEDLRVALQVLHLTEKQAVDPATGRTYPWAVTEILIDLPDDLALSPESLEEKIPDNALSQGITDEFTTWRTGYVPGGDNGSPDMEALSRKLQAGLAESKGHLRSELARRNAPWIYGALPRLVQDFKRGLYLRVADTLYPDYRSRGGEDTEEAFLKKAMLFQRIYDTNGTPGSKPDGTAWKDDDETWECWIGCAGDEEEAKRVCQTLEAILRPLEKTPTAQPG
;
A
#
# COMPACT_ATOMS: atom_id res chain seq x y z
N MET A 1 3.68 -6.16 -10.47
CA MET A 1 2.47 -5.75 -11.24
C MET A 1 1.65 -4.77 -10.41
N HIS A 2 0.80 -3.94 -11.03
CA HIS A 2 0.02 -2.94 -10.28
C HIS A 2 -1.29 -3.50 -9.73
N THR A 3 -1.43 -3.45 -8.40
CA THR A 3 -2.73 -3.47 -7.73
C THR A 3 -3.42 -2.14 -7.97
N PRO A 4 -4.74 -2.14 -8.26
CA PRO A 4 -5.49 -0.91 -8.42
C PRO A 4 -5.29 0.00 -7.20
N ARG A 5 -5.31 1.31 -7.41
CA ARG A 5 -5.12 2.27 -6.32
C ARG A 5 -6.25 2.10 -5.30
N GLY A 6 -5.90 2.11 -4.01
CA GLY A 6 -6.86 1.91 -2.91
C GLY A 6 -7.27 0.46 -2.67
N PHE A 7 -6.68 -0.50 -3.41
CA PHE A 7 -6.95 -1.92 -3.24
C PHE A 7 -5.73 -2.68 -2.72
N PHE A 8 -6.00 -3.76 -2.00
CA PHE A 8 -5.03 -4.68 -1.39
C PHE A 8 -5.33 -6.10 -1.84
N VAL A 9 -4.30 -6.94 -2.00
CA VAL A 9 -4.48 -8.31 -2.51
C VAL A 9 -4.92 -9.22 -1.37
N LEU A 10 -6.14 -9.74 -1.43
CA LEU A 10 -6.62 -10.78 -0.51
C LEU A 10 -6.13 -12.16 -0.90
N TYR A 11 -6.14 -12.44 -2.21
CA TYR A 11 -5.81 -13.75 -2.73
C TYR A 11 -5.32 -13.64 -4.16
N GLN A 12 -4.20 -14.30 -4.43
CA GLN A 12 -3.70 -14.54 -5.78
C GLN A 12 -3.40 -16.03 -5.91
N PRO A 13 -3.95 -16.73 -6.91
CA PRO A 13 -3.62 -18.13 -7.15
C PRO A 13 -2.12 -18.35 -7.35
N PRO A 14 -1.61 -19.53 -6.96
CA PRO A 14 -0.22 -19.90 -7.19
C PRO A 14 0.01 -20.19 -8.68
N TYR A 15 0.38 -19.17 -9.45
CA TYR A 15 0.75 -19.33 -10.85
C TYR A 15 2.19 -19.83 -11.00
N ARG A 16 2.48 -20.53 -12.10
CA ARG A 16 3.86 -20.84 -12.49
C ARG A 16 4.52 -19.59 -13.06
N THR A 17 5.66 -19.20 -12.52
CA THR A 17 6.43 -18.06 -13.05
C THR A 17 7.16 -18.49 -14.34
N PRO A 18 7.05 -17.74 -15.46
CA PRO A 18 6.29 -16.50 -15.64
C PRO A 18 4.82 -16.74 -16.06
N SER A 19 3.91 -15.97 -15.47
CA SER A 19 2.48 -15.87 -15.79
C SER A 19 2.12 -14.48 -16.31
N VAL A 20 0.86 -14.25 -16.68
CA VAL A 20 0.39 -12.91 -17.10
C VAL A 20 0.68 -11.83 -16.05
N PHE A 21 0.70 -12.17 -14.75
CA PHE A 21 0.99 -11.23 -13.66
C PHE A 21 2.46 -10.80 -13.58
N ASP A 22 3.38 -11.60 -14.12
CA ASP A 22 4.83 -11.37 -14.09
C ASP A 22 5.32 -10.50 -15.26
N LEU A 23 4.42 -10.15 -16.17
CA LEU A 23 4.69 -9.33 -17.33
C LEU A 23 5.04 -7.88 -16.93
N ASN A 24 5.86 -7.23 -17.76
CA ASN A 24 6.37 -5.88 -17.48
C ASN A 24 5.23 -4.85 -17.27
N ALA A 25 5.55 -3.73 -16.62
CA ALA A 25 4.56 -2.71 -16.26
C ALA A 25 3.83 -2.10 -17.48
N ARG A 26 4.46 -2.05 -18.66
CA ARG A 26 3.84 -1.53 -19.88
C ARG A 26 2.82 -2.48 -20.48
N ARG A 27 2.93 -3.79 -20.21
CA ARG A 27 1.98 -4.83 -20.62
C ARG A 27 1.70 -4.88 -22.13
N MET A 28 2.63 -4.38 -22.94
CA MET A 28 2.57 -4.35 -24.40
C MET A 28 3.80 -5.04 -24.96
N PHE A 29 3.61 -5.88 -25.98
CA PHE A 29 4.65 -6.77 -26.49
C PHE A 29 4.68 -6.79 -28.02
N PRO A 30 5.89 -6.73 -28.63
CA PRO A 30 6.04 -6.83 -30.08
C PRO A 30 5.76 -8.26 -30.60
N GLN A 31 5.91 -9.26 -29.73
CA GLN A 31 5.66 -10.68 -29.99
C GLN A 31 4.92 -11.27 -28.79
N ARG A 32 4.26 -12.42 -28.95
CA ARG A 32 3.58 -13.11 -27.85
C ARG A 32 4.61 -13.44 -26.74
N PRO A 33 4.47 -12.90 -25.51
CA PRO A 33 5.39 -13.22 -24.44
C PRO A 33 5.28 -14.70 -24.02
N PRO A 34 6.38 -15.35 -23.64
CA PRO A 34 6.35 -16.71 -23.12
C PRO A 34 5.76 -16.69 -21.71
N VAL A 35 4.51 -17.14 -21.58
CA VAL A 35 3.80 -17.27 -20.29
C VAL A 35 3.23 -18.66 -20.13
N THR A 36 3.27 -19.17 -18.91
CA THR A 36 2.67 -20.46 -18.55
C THR A 36 1.15 -20.40 -18.52
N ARG A 37 0.60 -19.22 -18.19
CA ARG A 37 -0.83 -18.93 -18.20
C ARG A 37 -1.06 -17.58 -18.85
N VAL A 38 -1.88 -17.58 -19.90
CA VAL A 38 -2.23 -16.36 -20.66
C VAL A 38 -3.22 -15.47 -19.94
N TRP A 39 -3.77 -15.95 -18.83
CA TRP A 39 -4.70 -15.20 -17.99
C TRP A 39 -4.39 -15.46 -16.52
N GLY A 40 -4.97 -14.64 -15.66
CA GLY A 40 -4.96 -14.82 -14.22
C GLY A 40 -5.98 -13.91 -13.57
N MET A 41 -6.46 -14.33 -12.42
CA MET A 41 -7.32 -13.55 -11.53
C MET A 41 -6.69 -13.39 -10.16
N ARG A 42 -7.16 -12.40 -9.41
CA ARG A 42 -6.92 -12.28 -7.97
C ARG A 42 -8.05 -11.51 -7.32
N ALA A 43 -8.37 -11.84 -6.08
CA ALA A 43 -9.31 -11.08 -5.28
C ALA A 43 -8.57 -9.93 -4.60
N VAL A 44 -9.14 -8.74 -4.71
CA VAL A 44 -8.63 -7.53 -4.08
C VAL A 44 -9.70 -6.89 -3.21
N VAL A 45 -9.29 -6.22 -2.15
CA VAL A 45 -10.18 -5.52 -1.20
C VAL A 45 -9.77 -4.07 -1.06
N SER A 46 -10.72 -3.16 -1.03
CA SER A 46 -10.49 -1.76 -0.72
C SER A 46 -10.65 -1.47 0.78
N GLU A 47 -10.32 -0.25 1.19
CA GLU A 47 -10.36 0.14 2.60
C GLU A 47 -11.77 0.17 3.20
N ASP A 48 -12.78 0.38 2.36
CA ASP A 48 -14.20 0.30 2.70
C ASP A 48 -14.75 -1.14 2.64
N LEU A 49 -13.87 -2.14 2.57
CA LEU A 49 -14.17 -3.57 2.52
C LEU A 49 -14.93 -4.03 1.26
N ARG A 50 -15.01 -3.19 0.21
CA ARG A 50 -15.50 -3.68 -1.08
C ARG A 50 -14.48 -4.61 -1.69
N VAL A 51 -14.95 -5.76 -2.18
CA VAL A 51 -14.10 -6.76 -2.82
C VAL A 51 -14.33 -6.73 -4.31
N ALA A 52 -13.26 -6.80 -5.08
CA ALA A 52 -13.31 -6.91 -6.53
C ALA A 52 -12.44 -8.06 -7.01
N LEU A 53 -12.85 -8.66 -8.13
CA LEU A 53 -12.05 -9.61 -8.88
C LEU A 53 -11.24 -8.85 -9.94
N GLN A 54 -9.92 -8.80 -9.78
CA GLN A 54 -9.02 -8.28 -10.79
C GLN A 54 -8.61 -9.41 -11.72
N VAL A 55 -8.94 -9.29 -12.99
CA VAL A 55 -8.60 -10.25 -14.03
C VAL A 55 -7.63 -9.61 -15.02
N LEU A 56 -6.60 -10.36 -15.39
CA LEU A 56 -5.65 -10.01 -16.43
C LEU A 56 -5.63 -11.11 -17.46
N HIS A 57 -5.65 -10.75 -18.73
CA HIS A 57 -5.48 -11.72 -19.81
C HIS A 57 -4.73 -11.12 -21.00
N LEU A 58 -3.87 -11.93 -21.60
CA LEU A 58 -3.06 -11.60 -22.75
C LEU A 58 -3.94 -11.72 -24.01
N THR A 59 -4.07 -10.61 -24.72
CA THR A 59 -4.91 -10.48 -25.91
C THR A 59 -4.07 -10.11 -27.13
N GLU A 60 -4.46 -10.63 -28.29
CA GLU A 60 -3.99 -10.16 -29.59
C GLU A 60 -4.86 -8.98 -30.03
N LYS A 61 -4.37 -7.76 -29.80
CA LYS A 61 -5.06 -6.51 -30.13
C LYS A 61 -4.01 -5.43 -30.39
N GLN A 62 -4.23 -4.62 -31.43
CA GLN A 62 -3.39 -3.43 -31.66
C GLN A 62 -3.56 -2.45 -30.50
N ALA A 63 -2.52 -2.32 -29.68
CA ALA A 63 -2.42 -1.37 -28.59
C ALA A 63 -1.35 -0.32 -28.92
N VAL A 64 -1.62 0.95 -28.62
CA VAL A 64 -0.68 2.05 -28.85
C VAL A 64 -0.13 2.51 -27.50
N ASP A 65 1.20 2.54 -27.36
CA ASP A 65 1.87 3.07 -26.18
C ASP A 65 1.74 4.61 -26.16
N PRO A 66 1.02 5.20 -25.18
CA PRO A 66 0.79 6.64 -25.12
C PRO A 66 2.07 7.48 -25.01
N ALA A 67 3.13 6.92 -24.42
CA ALA A 67 4.38 7.63 -24.19
C ALA A 67 5.29 7.64 -25.44
N THR A 68 5.22 6.61 -26.27
CA THR A 68 6.13 6.44 -27.41
C THR A 68 5.44 6.46 -28.77
N GLY A 69 4.11 6.38 -28.82
CA GLY A 69 3.32 6.27 -30.05
C GLY A 69 3.48 4.93 -30.78
N ARG A 70 4.26 3.98 -30.23
CA ARG A 70 4.51 2.69 -30.86
C ARG A 70 3.30 1.78 -30.74
N THR A 71 3.00 1.05 -31.82
CA THR A 71 1.92 0.06 -31.84
C THR A 71 2.47 -1.33 -31.52
N TYR A 72 1.73 -2.08 -30.72
CA TYR A 72 2.06 -3.43 -30.27
C TYR A 72 0.89 -4.38 -30.59
N PRO A 73 1.15 -5.56 -31.18
CA PRO A 73 0.11 -6.54 -31.52
C PRO A 73 -0.38 -7.37 -30.31
N TRP A 74 0.40 -7.45 -29.25
CA TRP A 74 0.05 -8.18 -28.03
C TRP A 74 -0.01 -7.24 -26.85
N ALA A 75 -1.10 -7.32 -26.09
CA ALA A 75 -1.30 -6.51 -24.89
C ALA A 75 -2.00 -7.31 -23.80
N VAL A 76 -1.73 -6.97 -22.54
CA VAL A 76 -2.52 -7.49 -21.41
C VAL A 76 -3.69 -6.55 -21.15
N THR A 77 -4.89 -7.09 -21.26
CA THR A 77 -6.12 -6.41 -20.86
C THR A 77 -6.34 -6.66 -19.36
N GLU A 78 -6.66 -5.60 -18.63
CA GLU A 78 -7.03 -5.64 -17.23
C GLU A 78 -8.52 -5.34 -17.08
N ILE A 79 -9.20 -6.15 -16.28
CA ILE A 79 -10.62 -6.03 -15.97
C ILE A 79 -10.76 -6.05 -14.45
N LEU A 80 -11.59 -5.15 -13.93
CA LEU A 80 -12.01 -5.15 -12.53
C LEU A 80 -13.52 -5.41 -12.48
N ILE A 81 -13.92 -6.37 -11.66
CA ILE A 81 -15.32 -6.77 -11.47
C ILE A 81 -15.62 -6.63 -9.99
N ASP A 82 -16.46 -5.65 -9.65
CA ASP A 82 -16.92 -5.49 -8.28
C ASP A 82 -17.78 -6.70 -7.90
N LEU A 83 -17.51 -7.27 -6.73
CA LEU A 83 -18.28 -8.37 -6.20
C LEU A 83 -19.33 -7.82 -5.23
N PRO A 84 -20.54 -8.42 -5.18
CA PRO A 84 -21.50 -8.17 -4.12
C PRO A 84 -20.93 -8.56 -2.75
N ASP A 85 -21.59 -8.12 -1.67
CA ASP A 85 -21.14 -8.34 -0.28
C ASP A 85 -20.93 -9.83 0.05
N ASP A 86 -21.71 -10.72 -0.57
CA ASP A 86 -21.62 -12.17 -0.39
C ASP A 86 -20.50 -12.82 -1.23
N LEU A 87 -19.73 -12.00 -1.95
CA LEU A 87 -18.64 -12.37 -2.84
C LEU A 87 -19.03 -13.34 -3.95
N ALA A 88 -20.30 -13.38 -4.37
CA ALA A 88 -20.71 -14.20 -5.50
C ALA A 88 -20.26 -13.57 -6.83
N LEU A 89 -19.64 -14.36 -7.70
CA LEU A 89 -19.31 -13.92 -9.06
C LEU A 89 -20.49 -14.26 -9.98
N SER A 90 -21.02 -13.25 -10.67
CA SER A 90 -22.01 -13.47 -11.73
C SER A 90 -21.29 -13.91 -13.01
N PRO A 91 -21.58 -15.12 -13.54
CA PRO A 91 -21.01 -15.58 -14.81
C PRO A 91 -21.33 -14.63 -15.97
N GLU A 92 -22.57 -14.11 -16.01
CA GLU A 92 -23.02 -13.18 -17.06
C GLU A 92 -22.19 -11.89 -17.08
N SER A 93 -21.87 -11.35 -15.89
CA SER A 93 -21.04 -10.14 -15.77
C SER A 93 -19.59 -10.37 -16.19
N LEU A 94 -19.09 -11.61 -16.06
CA LEU A 94 -17.76 -11.99 -16.52
C LEU A 94 -17.75 -12.18 -18.04
N GLU A 95 -18.74 -12.87 -18.59
CA GLU A 95 -18.88 -13.15 -20.03
C GLU A 95 -19.06 -11.86 -20.85
N GLU A 96 -19.77 -10.86 -20.33
CA GLU A 96 -19.89 -9.55 -20.97
C GLU A 96 -18.53 -8.88 -21.16
N LYS A 97 -17.62 -9.01 -20.18
CA LYS A 97 -16.29 -8.40 -20.21
C LYS A 97 -15.24 -9.30 -20.87
N ILE A 98 -15.44 -10.61 -20.86
CA ILE A 98 -14.55 -11.64 -21.41
C ILE A 98 -15.38 -12.60 -22.27
N PRO A 99 -15.56 -12.28 -23.57
CA PRO A 99 -16.38 -13.08 -24.48
C PRO A 99 -15.79 -14.47 -24.82
N ASP A 100 -14.57 -14.76 -24.40
CA ASP A 100 -13.94 -16.07 -24.57
C ASP A 100 -14.44 -17.03 -23.49
N ASN A 101 -15.37 -17.91 -23.86
CA ASN A 101 -16.00 -18.88 -22.97
C ASN A 101 -14.99 -19.79 -22.24
N ALA A 102 -13.87 -20.14 -22.86
CA ALA A 102 -12.87 -21.00 -22.21
C ALA A 102 -12.11 -20.24 -21.13
N LEU A 103 -11.82 -18.95 -21.36
CA LEU A 103 -11.22 -18.08 -20.37
C LEU A 103 -12.19 -17.77 -19.22
N SER A 104 -13.43 -17.38 -19.54
CA SER A 104 -14.44 -17.02 -18.53
C SER A 104 -14.76 -18.21 -17.62
N GLN A 105 -14.91 -19.42 -18.17
CA GLN A 105 -15.12 -20.64 -17.38
C GLN A 105 -13.92 -20.93 -16.48
N GLY A 106 -12.69 -20.86 -17.02
CA GLY A 106 -11.49 -21.11 -16.23
C GLY A 106 -11.35 -20.14 -15.04
N ILE A 107 -11.64 -18.85 -15.25
CA ILE A 107 -11.64 -17.84 -14.18
C ILE A 107 -12.73 -18.16 -13.14
N THR A 108 -13.93 -18.54 -13.59
CA THR A 108 -15.06 -18.88 -12.71
C THR A 108 -14.74 -20.08 -11.83
N ASP A 109 -14.14 -21.13 -12.39
CA ASP A 109 -13.77 -22.35 -11.66
C ASP A 109 -12.74 -22.06 -10.57
N GLU A 110 -11.69 -21.29 -10.92
CA GLU A 110 -10.63 -20.93 -9.98
C GLU A 110 -11.16 -20.00 -8.89
N PHE A 111 -12.04 -19.05 -9.25
CA PHE A 111 -12.68 -18.15 -8.29
C PHE A 111 -13.59 -18.90 -7.33
N THR A 112 -14.41 -19.82 -7.86
CA THR A 112 -15.33 -20.64 -7.06
C THR A 112 -14.56 -21.53 -6.08
N THR A 113 -13.44 -22.09 -6.51
CA THR A 113 -12.54 -22.87 -5.66
C THR A 113 -12.04 -22.04 -4.47
N TRP A 114 -11.55 -20.82 -4.73
CA TRP A 114 -11.13 -19.90 -3.68
C TRP A 114 -12.28 -19.50 -2.76
N ARG A 115 -13.41 -19.04 -3.34
CA ARG A 115 -14.58 -18.56 -2.61
C ARG A 115 -15.10 -19.60 -1.63
N THR A 116 -15.19 -20.86 -2.07
CA THR A 116 -15.68 -21.98 -1.24
C THR A 116 -14.83 -22.21 0.00
N GLY A 117 -13.50 -22.03 -0.10
CA GLY A 117 -12.60 -22.11 1.06
C GLY A 117 -12.51 -20.82 1.87
N TYR A 118 -12.88 -19.68 1.29
CA TYR A 118 -12.71 -18.37 1.91
C TYR A 118 -13.95 -17.89 2.66
N VAL A 119 -15.14 -18.02 2.08
CA VAL A 119 -16.39 -17.49 2.65
C VAL A 119 -16.89 -18.38 3.78
N PRO A 120 -17.01 -17.88 5.03
CA PRO A 120 -17.57 -18.66 6.13
C PRO A 120 -19.05 -19.00 5.87
N GLY A 121 -19.42 -20.26 6.08
CA GLY A 121 -20.82 -20.70 6.00
C GLY A 121 -21.57 -20.42 7.30
N GLY A 122 -22.81 -19.94 7.18
CA GLY A 122 -23.77 -19.81 8.28
C GLY A 122 -24.76 -20.98 8.36
N ASP A 123 -25.67 -20.91 9.34
CA ASP A 123 -26.54 -22.01 9.75
C ASP A 123 -27.49 -22.54 8.65
N ASN A 124 -27.76 -21.75 7.61
CA ASN A 124 -28.68 -22.09 6.51
C ASN A 124 -27.96 -22.28 5.16
N GLY A 125 -26.63 -22.43 5.15
CA GLY A 125 -25.85 -22.48 3.91
C GLY A 125 -25.67 -21.11 3.22
N SER A 126 -26.24 -20.04 3.78
CA SER A 126 -25.91 -18.67 3.42
C SER A 126 -24.56 -18.26 4.03
N PRO A 127 -23.85 -17.29 3.43
CA PRO A 127 -22.63 -16.74 4.04
C PRO A 127 -22.91 -16.13 5.43
N ASP A 128 -22.01 -16.39 6.38
CA ASP A 128 -21.96 -15.63 7.64
C ASP A 128 -21.26 -14.29 7.37
N MET A 129 -22.07 -13.25 7.23
CA MET A 129 -21.62 -11.91 6.86
C MET A 129 -20.76 -11.25 7.95
N GLU A 130 -21.01 -11.56 9.22
CA GLU A 130 -20.24 -10.98 10.33
C GLU A 130 -18.85 -11.63 10.40
N ALA A 131 -18.77 -12.95 10.28
CA ALA A 131 -17.50 -13.65 10.18
C ALA A 131 -16.72 -13.27 8.92
N LEU A 132 -17.41 -13.10 7.78
CA LEU A 132 -16.80 -12.65 6.54
C LEU A 132 -16.20 -11.24 6.68
N SER A 133 -16.95 -10.30 7.26
CA SER A 133 -16.47 -8.93 7.51
C SER A 133 -15.22 -8.92 8.39
N ARG A 134 -15.21 -9.68 9.49
CA ARG A 134 -14.01 -9.84 10.34
C ARG A 134 -12.82 -10.41 9.57
N LYS A 135 -13.05 -11.40 8.71
CA LYS A 135 -12.00 -12.04 7.90
C LYS A 135 -11.43 -11.07 6.85
N LEU A 136 -12.28 -10.27 6.21
CA LEU A 136 -11.86 -9.23 5.28
C LEU A 136 -11.04 -8.14 5.97
N GLN A 137 -11.49 -7.67 7.14
CA GLN A 137 -10.74 -6.70 7.96
C GLN A 137 -9.35 -7.24 8.35
N ALA A 138 -9.28 -8.50 8.79
CA ALA A 138 -8.02 -9.15 9.13
C ALA A 138 -7.08 -9.25 7.91
N GLY A 139 -7.59 -9.67 6.74
CA GLY A 139 -6.80 -9.75 5.51
C GLY A 139 -6.33 -8.39 4.99
N LEU A 140 -7.16 -7.36 5.11
CA LEU A 140 -6.78 -5.98 4.80
C LEU A 140 -5.68 -5.48 5.74
N ALA A 141 -5.80 -5.73 7.04
CA ALA A 141 -4.78 -5.35 8.03
C ALA A 141 -3.44 -6.05 7.77
N GLU A 142 -3.45 -7.35 7.45
CA GLU A 142 -2.26 -8.12 7.06
C GLU A 142 -1.61 -7.53 5.80
N SER A 143 -2.41 -7.25 4.77
CA SER A 143 -1.93 -6.66 3.51
C SER A 143 -1.32 -5.27 3.71
N LYS A 144 -1.96 -4.43 4.53
CA LYS A 144 -1.40 -3.13 4.95
C LYS A 144 -0.09 -3.31 5.71
N GLY A 145 -0.03 -4.27 6.63
CA GLY A 145 1.20 -4.61 7.37
C GLY A 145 2.36 -4.98 6.43
N HIS A 146 2.09 -5.80 5.41
CA HIS A 146 3.08 -6.12 4.37
C HIS A 146 3.51 -4.91 3.56
N LEU A 147 2.56 -4.08 3.11
CA LEU A 147 2.87 -2.83 2.40
C LEU A 147 3.77 -1.92 3.23
N ARG A 148 3.39 -1.65 4.48
CA ARG A 148 4.14 -0.82 5.44
C ARG A 148 5.57 -1.33 5.61
N SER A 149 5.71 -2.65 5.82
CA SER A 149 7.02 -3.30 5.96
C SER A 149 7.87 -3.18 4.69
N GLU A 150 7.26 -3.36 3.51
CA GLU A 150 7.96 -3.22 2.24
C GLU A 150 8.41 -1.78 1.99
N LEU A 151 7.53 -0.79 2.25
CA LEU A 151 7.84 0.62 2.12
C LEU A 151 8.99 1.03 3.05
N ALA A 152 8.94 0.65 4.32
CA ALA A 152 10.00 0.91 5.28
C ALA A 152 11.33 0.28 4.82
N ARG A 153 11.32 -1.00 4.41
CA ARG A 153 12.52 -1.71 3.93
C ARG A 153 13.09 -1.07 2.65
N ARG A 154 12.25 -0.73 1.68
CA ARG A 154 12.67 -0.16 0.39
C ARG A 154 13.32 1.22 0.57
N ASN A 155 12.77 2.03 1.48
CA ASN A 155 13.27 3.38 1.75
C ASN A 155 14.33 3.41 2.88
N ALA A 156 14.60 2.28 3.54
CA ALA A 156 15.55 2.16 4.65
C ALA A 156 16.94 2.81 4.40
N PRO A 157 17.58 2.64 3.22
CA PRO A 157 18.93 3.17 3.01
C PRO A 157 19.06 4.67 3.24
N TRP A 158 18.10 5.47 2.76
CA TRP A 158 18.15 6.93 2.88
C TRP A 158 17.46 7.45 4.13
N ILE A 159 16.49 6.70 4.68
CA ILE A 159 15.81 7.02 5.95
C ILE A 159 16.76 6.80 7.12
N TYR A 160 17.31 5.59 7.28
CA TYR A 160 18.13 5.24 8.44
C TYR A 160 19.58 5.70 8.31
N GLY A 161 20.09 5.83 7.08
CA GLY A 161 21.49 6.23 6.84
C GLY A 161 21.86 7.60 7.43
N ALA A 162 20.90 8.54 7.47
CA ALA A 162 21.10 9.88 8.03
C ALA A 162 20.75 9.98 9.53
N LEU A 163 20.07 8.98 10.09
CA LEU A 163 19.43 9.06 11.40
C LEU A 163 20.40 9.40 12.56
N PRO A 164 21.60 8.80 12.67
CA PRO A 164 22.51 9.12 13.77
C PRO A 164 22.88 10.60 13.82
N ARG A 165 23.11 11.21 12.65
CA ARG A 165 23.46 12.63 12.54
C ARG A 165 22.27 13.52 12.87
N LEU A 166 21.08 13.21 12.35
CA LEU A 166 19.85 13.95 12.66
C LEU A 166 19.55 13.97 14.16
N VAL A 167 19.67 12.83 14.84
CA VAL A 167 19.49 12.73 16.29
C VAL A 167 20.54 13.56 17.03
N GLN A 168 21.81 13.51 16.60
CA GLN A 168 22.88 14.31 17.21
C GLN A 168 22.63 15.82 17.07
N ASP A 169 22.25 16.27 15.87
CA ASP A 169 21.98 17.67 15.56
C ASP A 169 20.76 18.18 16.35
N PHE A 170 19.70 17.37 16.44
CA PHE A 170 18.53 17.68 17.26
C PHE A 170 18.88 17.79 18.74
N LYS A 171 19.63 16.82 19.29
CA LYS A 171 20.06 16.82 20.71
C LYS A 171 20.92 18.03 21.08
N ARG A 172 21.75 18.53 20.15
CA ARG A 172 22.62 19.69 20.37
C ARG A 172 21.93 21.03 20.10
N GLY A 173 20.78 21.03 19.44
CA GLY A 173 20.04 22.22 19.06
C GLY A 173 18.70 22.31 19.77
N LEU A 174 17.64 21.99 19.02
CA LEU A 174 16.25 22.22 19.42
C LEU A 174 15.87 21.46 20.69
N TYR A 175 16.40 20.25 20.88
CA TYR A 175 16.08 19.43 22.04
C TYR A 175 16.36 20.13 23.36
N LEU A 176 17.45 20.90 23.46
CA LEU A 176 17.79 21.66 24.68
C LEU A 176 16.71 22.67 25.08
N ARG A 177 15.86 23.09 24.14
CA ARG A 177 14.75 24.03 24.39
C ARG A 177 13.44 23.34 24.75
N VAL A 178 13.31 22.05 24.45
CA VAL A 178 12.05 21.30 24.60
C VAL A 178 12.20 20.06 25.47
N ALA A 179 13.39 19.76 25.99
CA ALA A 179 13.67 18.54 26.74
C ALA A 179 12.68 18.29 27.88
N ASP A 180 12.34 19.34 28.64
CA ASP A 180 11.44 19.26 29.79
C ASP A 180 9.96 19.01 29.43
N THR A 181 9.59 19.09 28.15
CA THR A 181 8.19 19.00 27.70
C THR A 181 7.97 17.92 26.65
N LEU A 182 8.92 17.70 25.74
CA LEU A 182 8.74 16.84 24.57
C LEU A 182 8.50 15.37 24.95
N TYR A 183 9.40 14.78 25.74
CA TYR A 183 9.25 13.38 26.14
C TYR A 183 8.15 13.18 27.20
N PRO A 184 7.97 14.09 28.19
CA PRO A 184 6.81 14.04 29.07
C PRO A 184 5.46 14.09 28.34
N ASP A 185 5.31 14.93 27.31
CA ASP A 185 4.09 14.99 26.49
C ASP A 185 3.87 13.65 25.76
N TYR A 186 4.90 13.08 25.14
CA TYR A 186 4.84 11.74 24.52
C TYR A 186 4.36 10.66 25.52
N ARG A 187 4.94 10.63 26.72
CA ARG A 187 4.53 9.69 27.78
C ARG A 187 3.09 9.91 28.24
N SER A 188 2.65 11.17 28.36
CA SER A 188 1.28 11.52 28.75
C SER A 188 0.22 11.03 27.75
N ARG A 189 0.60 10.89 26.48
CA ARG A 189 -0.22 10.33 25.39
C ARG A 189 -0.17 8.80 25.31
N GLY A 190 0.35 8.13 26.35
CA GLY A 190 0.47 6.68 26.42
C GLY A 190 1.66 6.11 25.65
N GLY A 191 2.68 6.92 25.37
CA GLY A 191 3.91 6.44 24.74
C GLY A 191 4.69 5.52 25.66
N GLU A 192 5.17 4.38 25.14
CA GLU A 192 5.83 3.36 25.96
C GLU A 192 7.35 3.30 25.76
N ASP A 193 7.84 3.81 24.62
CA ASP A 193 9.26 3.87 24.30
C ASP A 193 10.10 4.64 25.33
N THR A 194 11.40 4.32 25.34
CA THR A 194 12.41 5.16 25.98
C THR A 194 12.55 6.49 25.25
N GLU A 195 13.05 7.51 25.95
CA GLU A 195 13.31 8.83 25.36
C GLU A 195 14.24 8.73 24.14
N GLU A 196 15.27 7.89 24.20
CA GLU A 196 16.18 7.69 23.08
C GLU A 196 15.47 7.09 21.85
N ALA A 197 14.60 6.11 22.05
CA ALA A 197 13.83 5.49 20.97
C ALA A 197 12.80 6.46 20.37
N PHE A 198 12.10 7.20 21.22
CA PHE A 198 11.19 8.26 20.80
C PHE A 198 11.92 9.34 19.98
N LEU A 199 13.10 9.80 20.41
CA LEU A 199 13.88 10.79 19.67
C LEU A 199 14.31 10.28 18.29
N LYS A 200 14.64 8.98 18.17
CA LYS A 200 14.90 8.35 16.87
C LYS A 200 13.65 8.40 15.99
N LYS A 201 12.47 8.05 16.52
CA LYS A 201 11.19 8.13 15.80
C LYS A 201 10.84 9.56 15.37
N ALA A 202 11.06 10.55 16.23
CA ALA A 202 10.84 11.95 15.89
C ALA A 202 11.69 12.40 14.69
N MET A 203 12.97 12.01 14.66
CA MET A 203 13.86 12.33 13.55
C MET A 203 13.56 11.51 12.29
N LEU A 204 13.10 10.27 12.43
CA LEU A 204 12.59 9.48 11.31
C LEU A 204 11.36 10.14 10.68
N PHE A 205 10.40 10.59 11.49
CA PHE A 205 9.23 11.32 11.02
C PHE A 205 9.67 12.56 10.23
N GLN A 206 10.52 13.41 10.83
CA GLN A 206 11.02 14.59 10.14
C GLN A 206 11.69 14.21 8.82
N ARG A 207 12.50 13.15 8.79
CA ARG A 207 13.21 12.70 7.59
C ARG A 207 12.28 12.19 6.48
N ILE A 208 11.21 11.48 6.82
CA ILE A 208 10.25 10.95 5.84
C ILE A 208 9.44 12.08 5.19
N TYR A 209 9.09 13.10 5.99
CA TYR A 209 8.37 14.28 5.55
C TYR A 209 9.30 15.44 5.14
N ASP A 210 10.61 15.23 5.12
CA ASP A 210 11.61 16.21 4.67
C ASP A 210 11.57 16.32 3.15
N THR A 211 10.74 17.25 2.68
CA THR A 211 10.70 17.65 1.29
C THR A 211 11.84 18.65 1.08
N ASN A 212 12.85 18.32 0.27
CA ASN A 212 13.97 19.21 -0.13
C ASN A 212 13.46 20.43 -0.95
N GLY A 213 12.57 21.25 -0.39
CA GLY A 213 11.86 22.34 -1.04
C GLY A 213 10.81 21.93 -2.09
N THR A 214 10.69 20.65 -2.42
CA THR A 214 9.72 20.13 -3.40
C THR A 214 8.78 19.11 -2.75
N PRO A 215 7.47 19.40 -2.65
CA PRO A 215 6.50 18.46 -2.12
C PRO A 215 6.58 17.10 -2.82
N GLY A 216 6.62 16.02 -2.03
CA GLY A 216 6.67 14.65 -2.55
C GLY A 216 8.05 14.18 -3.06
N SER A 217 9.10 15.01 -3.07
CA SER A 217 10.44 14.56 -3.47
C SER A 217 11.16 13.84 -2.32
N LYS A 218 11.77 12.69 -2.61
CA LYS A 218 12.63 11.98 -1.68
C LYS A 218 14.09 12.42 -1.83
N PRO A 219 14.90 12.34 -0.75
CA PRO A 219 16.32 12.66 -0.80
C PRO A 219 17.16 11.80 -1.74
N ASP A 220 16.66 10.63 -2.16
CA ASP A 220 17.33 9.73 -3.11
C ASP A 220 17.06 10.07 -4.58
N GLY A 221 16.32 11.15 -4.85
CA GLY A 221 15.96 11.60 -6.20
C GLY A 221 14.70 10.95 -6.76
N THR A 222 14.06 10.04 -6.01
CA THR A 222 12.73 9.50 -6.37
C THR A 222 11.61 10.36 -5.78
N ALA A 223 10.36 10.06 -6.13
CA ALA A 223 9.19 10.74 -5.56
C ALA A 223 8.31 9.74 -4.81
N TRP A 224 7.60 10.24 -3.80
CA TRP A 224 6.42 9.58 -3.27
C TRP A 224 5.35 9.54 -4.35
N LYS A 225 4.59 8.45 -4.39
CA LYS A 225 3.43 8.33 -5.27
C LYS A 225 2.33 9.32 -4.85
N ASP A 226 2.08 9.41 -3.56
CA ASP A 226 1.07 10.24 -2.92
C ASP A 226 1.36 10.37 -1.40
N ASP A 227 0.57 11.20 -0.72
CA ASP A 227 0.66 11.39 0.73
C ASP A 227 0.32 10.10 1.50
N ASP A 228 -0.57 9.27 0.96
CA ASP A 228 -0.93 7.97 1.53
C ASP A 228 0.29 7.02 1.57
N GLU A 229 1.08 6.94 0.49
CA GLU A 229 2.31 6.14 0.49
C GLU A 229 3.32 6.66 1.54
N THR A 230 3.39 7.98 1.72
CA THR A 230 4.26 8.60 2.73
C THR A 230 3.81 8.23 4.14
N TRP A 231 2.49 8.30 4.40
CA TRP A 231 1.88 7.93 5.67
C TRP A 231 2.05 6.44 5.98
N GLU A 232 1.81 5.56 5.02
CA GLU A 232 1.99 4.11 5.19
C GLU A 232 3.48 3.74 5.40
N CYS A 233 4.41 4.44 4.76
CA CYS A 233 5.84 4.29 5.05
C CYS A 233 6.18 4.74 6.47
N TRP A 234 5.60 5.85 6.93
CA TRP A 234 5.80 6.34 8.29
C TRP A 234 5.28 5.34 9.34
N ILE A 235 4.08 4.80 9.16
CA ILE A 235 3.55 3.75 10.04
C ILE A 235 4.52 2.56 10.09
N GLY A 236 5.02 2.11 8.94
CA GLY A 236 6.00 1.02 8.87
C GLY A 236 7.28 1.30 9.66
N CYS A 237 7.75 2.56 9.69
CA CYS A 237 8.91 2.95 10.48
C CYS A 237 8.61 3.16 11.98
N ALA A 238 7.38 3.58 12.33
CA ALA A 238 6.95 3.79 13.72
C ALA A 238 6.64 2.48 14.45
N GLY A 239 6.22 1.44 13.71
CA GLY A 239 5.87 0.11 14.21
C GLY A 239 4.37 -0.17 14.07
N ASP A 240 3.54 0.80 14.45
CA ASP A 240 2.10 0.75 14.26
C ASP A 240 1.51 2.16 14.09
N GLU A 241 0.22 2.21 13.75
CA GLU A 241 -0.46 3.46 13.41
C GLU A 241 -0.78 4.33 14.63
N GLU A 242 -1.01 3.72 15.79
CA GLU A 242 -1.28 4.45 17.03
C GLU A 242 -0.02 5.17 17.51
N GLU A 243 1.12 4.49 17.46
CA GLU A 243 2.42 5.06 17.74
C GLU A 243 2.81 6.15 16.72
N ALA A 244 2.55 5.92 15.43
CA ALA A 244 2.75 6.91 14.38
C ALA A 244 1.96 8.21 14.68
N LYS A 245 0.67 8.08 15.02
CA LYS A 245 -0.19 9.22 15.40
C LYS A 245 0.31 9.91 16.67
N ARG A 246 0.70 9.14 17.68
CA ARG A 246 1.19 9.65 18.97
C ARG A 246 2.42 10.52 18.79
N VAL A 247 3.41 10.05 18.02
CA VAL A 247 4.61 10.83 17.71
C VAL A 247 4.24 12.10 16.94
N CYS A 248 3.40 12.02 15.90
CA CYS A 248 2.95 13.19 15.14
C CYS A 248 2.31 14.26 16.05
N GLN A 249 1.37 13.85 16.89
CA GLN A 249 0.67 14.75 17.81
C GLN A 249 1.61 15.39 18.84
N THR A 250 2.59 14.64 19.33
CA THR A 250 3.61 15.16 20.25
C THR A 250 4.44 16.25 19.56
N LEU A 251 4.94 15.97 18.35
CA LEU A 251 5.75 16.92 17.59
C LEU A 251 4.95 18.16 17.20
N GLU A 252 3.68 17.98 16.82
CA GLU A 252 2.78 19.10 16.50
C GLU A 252 2.52 19.97 17.74
N ALA A 253 2.27 19.37 18.90
CA ALA A 253 1.97 20.11 20.12
C ALA A 253 3.19 20.91 20.63
N ILE A 254 4.40 20.36 20.51
CA ILE A 254 5.60 20.93 21.15
C ILE A 254 6.46 21.74 20.17
N LEU A 255 6.65 21.27 18.93
CA LEU A 255 7.57 21.91 17.98
C LEU A 255 6.88 22.99 17.14
N ARG A 256 5.63 22.77 16.70
CA ARG A 256 4.90 23.72 15.84
C ARG A 256 4.73 25.12 16.46
N PRO A 257 4.52 25.29 17.78
CA PRO A 257 4.48 26.62 18.39
C PRO A 257 5.81 27.39 18.30
N LEU A 258 6.94 26.69 18.24
CA LEU A 258 8.27 27.30 18.20
C LEU A 258 8.55 27.96 16.84
N GLU A 259 7.98 27.44 15.76
CA GLU A 259 8.06 28.04 14.42
C GLU A 259 7.33 29.39 14.33
N LYS A 260 6.29 29.58 15.16
CA LYS A 260 5.47 30.80 15.17
C LYS A 260 5.98 31.86 16.13
N THR A 261 6.98 31.54 16.94
CA THR A 261 7.57 32.50 17.88
C THR A 261 8.72 33.21 17.17
N PRO A 262 8.63 34.53 16.88
CA PRO A 262 9.72 35.23 16.22
C PRO A 262 10.94 35.15 17.12
N THR A 263 12.06 34.67 16.58
CA THR A 263 13.37 34.81 17.22
C THR A 263 13.61 36.30 17.43
N ALA A 264 13.51 36.76 18.68
CA ALA A 264 13.98 38.08 19.06
C ALA A 264 15.46 38.17 18.63
N GLN A 265 15.75 39.07 17.69
CA GLN A 265 17.13 39.35 17.30
C GLN A 265 17.86 39.91 18.52
N PRO A 266 19.03 39.36 18.91
CA PRO A 266 19.88 40.03 19.88
C PRO A 266 20.42 41.31 19.23
N GLY A 267 20.07 42.45 19.83
CA GLY A 267 20.65 43.76 19.52
C GLY A 267 22.03 43.94 20.14
#